data_AF-A0A9X3NQP0-F1
#
_entry.id   AF-A0A9X3NQP0-F1
#
_cell.length_a   1.000
_cell.length_b   1.000
_cell.length_c   1.000
_cell.angle_alpha   90.00
_cell.angle_beta   90.00
_cell.angle_gamma   90.00
#
_symmetry.space_group_name_H-M   'P 1'
#
loop_
_entity.id
_entity.type
_entity.pdbx_description
1 polymer ?
#
loop_
_entity_poly.entity_id
_entity_poly.type
_entity_poly.pdbx_seq_one_letter_code
_entity_poly.pdbx_strand_id
1 'polypeptide(L)'
;MDDQGETAGGVVPARADPAAPRLGARALLPERFHYPMPGLGPDGRPLGRDDLPEAARRAAAARRAISTRTLEEIRWRGARMPAGSHPRFPLAVGAGASVAARDPDVLVVDARQWQIGNSGVPLPAADRIQRLAEIGMGDPRQFAEPRRPVPLGALHFWEDTLAAQGPLIDGMARFAADSRGRLLARIQPNDGSPQVVVEVEGTPIVATGVGQRVPGADRAVASVPDALGAIADHLAAHGADPQVIEALAWLPDREGTAQSALETLRSIGWEARLAAAEQRAEPPRPGEAPVGAALRTLRAARKWDHARAAAPGRALWSDEVVEGRFDAAVSDTWLVAGSGHGAGAAAETILAANRRARVVHLAGAARGVDGADERYRRLLRAHDRAWDGDGRLEVVHEAAPEDVAVARGPGGRVRFGAHGREAGAYVAAMGRVPRLPGVLLEFARAARVPEREITGELLFDRADQYLGYRVSVPVRGSRHTFEVAGSASRALPPRIFGARDRRAVERGSRHAAGADGGVVAGFVATAVQAVDRALHRHDRAPLDAGAPEPRQAARAPRAAAPGAPQRGAAPARRHPGPAAPGRPRTG
;
A
#
# COMPACT_ATOMS: atom_id res chain seq x y z
N MET A 1 -34.00 69.26 -44.85
CA MET A 1 -34.90 69.43 -43.70
C MET A 1 -35.37 68.07 -43.26
N ASP A 2 -34.71 67.33 -42.38
CA ASP A 2 -33.40 67.35 -41.72
C ASP A 2 -33.34 65.94 -41.08
N ASP A 3 -32.33 65.11 -41.30
CA ASP A 3 -30.94 65.17 -40.84
C ASP A 3 -30.72 64.32 -39.56
N GLN A 4 -29.69 63.46 -39.65
CA GLN A 4 -28.88 62.81 -38.59
C GLN A 4 -29.55 61.78 -37.66
N GLY A 5 -28.89 60.71 -37.23
CA GLY A 5 -27.49 60.32 -37.36
C GLY A 5 -27.24 59.11 -36.46
N GLU A 6 -26.50 58.14 -36.99
CA GLU A 6 -25.94 57.02 -36.22
C GLU A 6 -25.00 57.57 -35.13
N THR A 7 -25.20 57.13 -33.89
CA THR A 7 -24.18 57.23 -32.84
C THR A 7 -23.92 55.87 -32.21
N ALA A 8 -22.63 55.54 -32.16
CA ALA A 8 -22.05 54.40 -31.51
C ALA A 8 -22.30 54.41 -29.99
N GLY A 9 -22.68 53.24 -29.44
CA GLY A 9 -22.70 52.98 -28.01
C GLY A 9 -22.09 51.61 -27.73
N GLY A 10 -20.92 51.59 -27.09
CA GLY A 10 -20.07 50.42 -26.94
C GLY A 10 -20.71 49.24 -26.20
N VAL A 11 -20.55 48.05 -26.77
CA VAL A 11 -20.75 46.79 -26.06
C VAL A 11 -19.50 46.51 -25.24
N VAL A 12 -19.58 46.77 -23.93
CA VAL A 12 -18.70 46.15 -22.95
C VAL A 12 -19.14 44.69 -22.84
N PRO A 13 -18.31 43.68 -23.21
CA PRO A 13 -18.69 42.30 -22.96
C PRO A 13 -18.74 42.09 -21.44
N ALA A 14 -19.94 41.75 -20.96
CA ALA A 14 -20.15 41.30 -19.60
C ALA A 14 -19.14 40.20 -19.27
N ARG A 15 -18.37 40.43 -18.20
CA ARG A 15 -17.44 39.45 -17.64
C ARG A 15 -18.20 38.15 -17.39
N ALA A 16 -17.77 37.10 -18.07
CA ALA A 16 -18.23 35.74 -17.80
C ALA A 16 -17.95 35.41 -16.33
N ASP A 17 -19.02 35.06 -15.62
CA ASP A 17 -19.02 34.61 -14.24
C ASP A 17 -18.17 33.33 -14.10
N PRO A 18 -17.09 33.31 -13.29
CA PRO A 18 -16.24 32.14 -13.12
C PRO A 18 -16.88 31.00 -12.30
N ALA A 19 -18.13 31.13 -11.86
CA ALA A 19 -18.80 30.15 -10.98
C ALA A 19 -19.89 29.28 -11.64
N ALA A 20 -20.11 29.35 -12.96
CA ALA A 20 -21.07 28.46 -13.62
C ALA A 20 -20.42 27.10 -14.00
N PRO A 21 -20.88 25.95 -13.44
CA PRO A 21 -20.40 24.65 -13.87
C PRO A 21 -20.84 24.40 -15.32
N ARG A 22 -19.88 24.39 -16.24
CA ARG A 22 -20.11 23.96 -17.63
C ARG A 22 -20.49 22.49 -17.61
N LEU A 23 -21.79 22.21 -17.68
CA LEU A 23 -22.37 20.92 -18.00
C LEU A 23 -21.96 20.52 -19.43
N GLY A 24 -20.77 19.94 -19.54
CA GLY A 24 -20.22 19.33 -20.76
C GLY A 24 -19.96 17.85 -20.53
N ALA A 25 -20.98 17.09 -20.12
CA ALA A 25 -20.87 15.68 -19.72
C ALA A 25 -20.82 14.71 -20.92
N ARG A 26 -19.99 14.96 -21.95
CA ARG A 26 -19.89 14.03 -23.09
C ARG A 26 -18.52 13.86 -23.74
N ALA A 27 -17.43 14.29 -23.12
CA ALA A 27 -16.10 14.13 -23.74
C ALA A 27 -14.96 14.06 -22.72
N LEU A 28 -14.79 12.98 -21.96
CA LEU A 28 -13.55 12.74 -21.18
C LEU A 28 -13.11 11.27 -21.02
N LEU A 29 -13.74 10.33 -21.71
CA LEU A 29 -12.98 9.21 -22.27
C LEU A 29 -13.09 9.38 -23.78
N PRO A 30 -11.99 9.51 -24.53
CA PRO A 30 -12.08 9.41 -25.97
C PRO A 30 -12.69 8.04 -26.32
N GLU A 31 -13.16 7.84 -27.55
CA GLU A 31 -13.66 6.55 -28.08
C GLU A 31 -12.67 5.35 -27.93
N ARG A 32 -11.56 5.53 -27.20
CA ARG A 32 -10.37 4.69 -27.11
C ARG A 32 -10.46 3.53 -26.12
N PHE A 33 -11.58 3.37 -25.43
CA PHE A 33 -11.80 2.33 -24.44
C PHE A 33 -13.22 1.75 -24.59
N HIS A 34 -13.41 0.85 -25.56
CA HIS A 34 -14.67 0.11 -25.73
C HIS A 34 -14.78 -0.98 -24.66
N TYR A 35 -15.19 -0.59 -23.46
CA TYR A 35 -15.43 -1.53 -22.39
C TYR A 35 -16.90 -1.53 -21.98
N PRO A 36 -17.46 -2.69 -21.61
CA PRO A 36 -18.73 -2.70 -20.91
C PRO A 36 -18.56 -1.91 -19.62
N MET A 37 -19.15 -0.73 -19.62
CA MET A 37 -19.21 0.17 -18.47
C MET A 37 -19.93 -0.54 -17.33
N PRO A 38 -19.29 -0.72 -16.15
CA PRO A 38 -19.99 -1.27 -15.01
C PRO A 38 -21.22 -0.41 -14.70
N GLY A 39 -22.32 -1.08 -14.38
CA GLY A 39 -23.58 -0.42 -14.05
C GLY A 39 -24.57 -0.31 -15.21
N LEU A 40 -24.19 -0.68 -16.44
CA LEU A 40 -25.11 -0.76 -17.57
C LEU A 40 -25.52 -2.21 -17.87
N GLY A 41 -26.78 -2.39 -18.25
CA GLY A 41 -27.31 -3.63 -18.80
C GLY A 41 -26.87 -3.86 -20.25
N PRO A 42 -27.17 -5.05 -20.82
CA PRO A 42 -26.86 -5.36 -22.22
C PRO A 42 -27.50 -4.42 -23.26
N ASP A 43 -28.60 -3.77 -22.87
CA ASP A 43 -29.32 -2.76 -23.65
C ASP A 43 -28.74 -1.33 -23.50
N GLY A 44 -27.65 -1.19 -22.74
CA GLY A 44 -27.00 0.09 -22.45
C GLY A 44 -27.70 0.94 -21.41
N ARG A 45 -28.78 0.45 -20.77
CA ARG A 45 -29.50 1.19 -19.73
C ARG A 45 -28.88 0.96 -18.35
N PRO A 46 -28.95 1.92 -17.41
CA PRO A 46 -28.50 1.70 -16.04
C PRO A 46 -29.25 0.54 -15.38
N LEU A 47 -28.50 -0.35 -14.71
CA LEU A 47 -29.06 -1.44 -13.90
C LEU A 47 -29.80 -0.88 -12.68
N GLY A 48 -30.94 -1.47 -12.36
CA GLY A 48 -31.72 -1.13 -11.17
C GLY A 48 -31.02 -1.59 -9.87
N ARG A 49 -31.42 -0.99 -8.75
CA ARG A 49 -30.87 -1.37 -7.42
C ARG A 49 -31.12 -2.84 -7.09
N ASP A 50 -32.30 -3.32 -7.43
CA ASP A 50 -32.74 -4.69 -7.16
C ASP A 50 -32.01 -5.73 -8.02
N ASP A 51 -31.41 -5.31 -9.13
CA ASP A 51 -30.62 -6.17 -10.02
C ASP A 51 -29.19 -6.41 -9.50
N LEU A 52 -28.72 -5.60 -8.54
CA LEU A 52 -27.33 -5.65 -8.06
C LEU A 52 -26.88 -7.04 -7.62
N PRO A 53 -27.65 -7.80 -6.80
CA PRO A 53 -27.19 -9.11 -6.34
C PRO A 53 -26.94 -10.07 -7.50
N GLU A 54 -27.81 -10.06 -8.52
CA GLU A 54 -27.66 -10.91 -9.69
C GLU A 54 -26.54 -10.43 -10.61
N ALA A 55 -26.44 -9.12 -10.84
CA ALA A 55 -25.36 -8.52 -11.62
C ALA A 55 -23.98 -8.84 -11.01
N ALA A 56 -23.84 -8.70 -9.69
CA ALA A 56 -22.61 -9.05 -8.96
C ALA A 56 -22.29 -10.54 -9.08
N ARG A 57 -23.28 -11.44 -8.95
CA ARG A 57 -23.09 -12.88 -9.14
C ARG A 57 -22.58 -13.21 -10.56
N ARG A 58 -23.19 -12.61 -11.58
CA ARG A 58 -22.79 -12.81 -12.99
C ARG A 58 -21.37 -12.29 -13.26
N ALA A 59 -21.03 -11.10 -12.77
CA ALA A 59 -19.69 -10.56 -12.90
C ALA A 59 -18.64 -11.46 -12.20
N ALA A 60 -18.93 -11.94 -10.99
CA ALA A 60 -18.05 -12.87 -10.28
C ALA A 60 -17.88 -14.21 -11.03
N ALA A 61 -18.95 -14.72 -11.65
CA ALA A 61 -18.89 -15.91 -12.49
C ALA A 61 -18.06 -15.68 -13.77
N ALA A 62 -18.25 -14.53 -14.44
CA ALA A 62 -17.45 -14.15 -15.61
C ALA A 62 -15.96 -14.04 -15.28
N ARG A 63 -15.63 -13.40 -14.14
CA ARG A 63 -14.26 -13.31 -13.62
C ARG A 63 -13.63 -14.70 -13.43
N ARG A 64 -14.36 -15.63 -12.81
CA ARG A 64 -13.89 -17.02 -12.63
C ARG A 64 -13.69 -17.73 -13.96
N ALA A 65 -14.64 -17.63 -14.88
CA ALA A 65 -14.54 -18.26 -16.20
C ALA A 65 -13.33 -17.76 -17.00
N ILE A 66 -13.03 -16.46 -16.95
CA ILE A 66 -11.84 -15.89 -17.57
C ILE A 66 -10.58 -16.40 -16.89
N SER A 67 -10.55 -16.46 -15.56
CA SER A 67 -9.41 -17.03 -14.82
C SER A 67 -9.10 -18.45 -15.26
N THR A 68 -10.12 -19.31 -15.35
CA THR A 68 -9.97 -20.70 -15.81
C THR A 68 -9.43 -20.74 -17.25
N ARG A 69 -10.05 -19.98 -18.17
CA ARG A 69 -9.62 -19.93 -19.58
C ARG A 69 -8.17 -19.43 -19.73
N THR A 70 -7.79 -18.38 -19.01
CA THR A 70 -6.41 -17.84 -19.05
C THR A 70 -5.41 -18.85 -18.51
N LEU A 71 -5.73 -19.59 -17.45
CA LEU A 71 -4.87 -20.66 -16.93
C LEU A 71 -4.69 -21.79 -17.95
N GLU A 72 -5.79 -22.24 -18.58
CA GLU A 72 -5.75 -23.25 -19.64
C GLU A 72 -4.89 -22.80 -20.82
N GLU A 73 -5.03 -21.56 -21.25
CA GLU A 73 -4.24 -20.97 -22.33
C GLU A 73 -2.74 -20.93 -21.98
N ILE A 74 -2.38 -20.47 -20.78
CA ILE A 74 -0.97 -20.43 -20.34
C ILE A 74 -0.38 -21.84 -20.30
N ARG A 75 -1.11 -22.82 -19.76
CA ARG A 75 -0.68 -24.22 -19.71
C ARG A 75 -0.52 -24.80 -21.12
N TRP A 76 -1.48 -24.55 -21.99
CA TRP A 76 -1.47 -25.01 -23.38
C TRP A 76 -0.30 -24.40 -24.19
N ARG A 77 -0.01 -23.11 -24.00
CA ARG A 77 1.13 -22.42 -24.62
C ARG A 77 2.43 -23.01 -24.06
N GLY A 78 2.55 -23.13 -22.74
CA GLY A 78 3.75 -23.63 -22.07
C GLY A 78 4.12 -25.06 -22.47
N ALA A 79 3.14 -25.95 -22.64
CA ALA A 79 3.36 -27.34 -23.05
C ALA A 79 3.96 -27.48 -24.47
N ARG A 80 3.86 -26.44 -25.31
CA ARG A 80 4.41 -26.41 -26.67
C ARG A 80 5.74 -25.69 -26.78
N MET A 81 6.23 -25.12 -25.68
CA MET A 81 7.49 -24.39 -25.67
C MET A 81 8.66 -25.32 -25.35
N PRO A 82 9.89 -25.01 -25.82
CA PRO A 82 11.08 -25.74 -25.42
C PRO A 82 11.28 -25.72 -23.90
N ALA A 83 11.89 -26.77 -23.36
CA ALA A 83 12.21 -26.85 -21.94
C ALA A 83 12.94 -25.58 -21.44
N GLY A 84 12.48 -25.03 -20.31
CA GLY A 84 13.01 -23.79 -19.73
C GLY A 84 12.52 -22.50 -20.42
N SER A 85 11.59 -22.58 -21.37
CA SER A 85 10.89 -21.41 -21.92
C SER A 85 9.49 -21.30 -21.33
N HIS A 86 9.00 -20.07 -21.19
CA HIS A 86 7.70 -19.78 -20.61
C HIS A 86 6.91 -18.84 -21.51
N PRO A 87 5.57 -18.95 -21.54
CA PRO A 87 4.73 -17.96 -22.19
C PRO A 87 5.04 -16.55 -21.67
N ARG A 88 5.20 -15.60 -22.59
CA ARG A 88 5.55 -14.20 -22.28
C ARG A 88 4.27 -13.36 -22.20
N PHE A 89 4.17 -12.54 -21.15
CA PHE A 89 3.04 -11.64 -20.96
C PHE A 89 3.50 -10.33 -20.30
N PRO A 90 2.97 -9.17 -20.72
CA PRO A 90 3.00 -7.99 -19.87
C PRO A 90 2.12 -8.26 -18.65
N LEU A 91 2.56 -7.83 -17.46
CA LEU A 91 1.99 -8.31 -16.20
C LEU A 91 1.63 -7.17 -15.23
N ALA A 92 0.47 -7.30 -14.59
CA ALA A 92 0.09 -6.53 -13.41
C ALA A 92 -0.23 -7.47 -12.24
N VAL A 93 0.35 -7.21 -11.07
CA VAL A 93 0.18 -8.02 -9.84
C VAL A 93 -0.50 -7.20 -8.75
N GLY A 94 -1.58 -7.77 -8.21
CA GLY A 94 -2.53 -7.09 -7.34
C GLY A 94 -3.36 -6.11 -8.16
N ALA A 95 -4.68 -6.10 -7.98
CA ALA A 95 -5.48 -5.36 -8.95
C ALA A 95 -6.71 -4.61 -8.43
N GLY A 96 -7.34 -4.97 -7.29
CA GLY A 96 -8.35 -4.16 -6.57
C GLY A 96 -9.04 -3.05 -7.39
N ALA A 97 -8.95 -1.80 -6.95
CA ALA A 97 -9.43 -0.65 -7.74
C ALA A 97 -8.46 -0.21 -8.86
N SER A 98 -7.24 -0.75 -8.89
CA SER A 98 -6.23 -0.41 -9.90
C SER A 98 -6.53 -1.02 -11.28
N VAL A 99 -7.47 -1.96 -11.39
CA VAL A 99 -7.99 -2.43 -12.70
C VAL A 99 -8.85 -1.39 -13.41
N ALA A 100 -9.16 -0.26 -12.78
CA ALA A 100 -10.06 0.76 -13.35
C ALA A 100 -9.69 1.15 -14.78
N ALA A 101 -8.40 1.31 -15.07
CA ALA A 101 -7.91 1.51 -16.43
C ALA A 101 -6.89 0.44 -16.80
N ARG A 102 -7.23 -0.84 -16.55
CA ARG A 102 -6.38 -1.94 -16.98
C ARG A 102 -6.25 -1.91 -18.50
N ASP A 103 -5.06 -2.25 -18.97
CA ASP A 103 -4.83 -2.59 -20.35
C ASP A 103 -5.39 -4.01 -20.61
N PRO A 104 -6.21 -4.22 -21.66
CA PRO A 104 -6.82 -5.51 -21.95
C PRO A 104 -5.80 -6.57 -22.37
N ASP A 105 -4.61 -6.17 -22.83
CA ASP A 105 -3.54 -7.08 -23.25
C ASP A 105 -2.62 -7.48 -22.08
N VAL A 106 -2.70 -6.78 -20.95
CA VAL A 106 -1.93 -7.08 -19.74
C VAL A 106 -2.56 -8.24 -18.97
N LEU A 107 -1.77 -9.27 -18.67
CA LEU A 107 -2.16 -10.33 -17.74
C LEU A 107 -2.26 -9.75 -16.32
N VAL A 108 -3.46 -9.81 -15.74
CA VAL A 108 -3.69 -9.40 -14.35
C VAL A 108 -3.65 -10.63 -13.44
N VAL A 109 -2.90 -10.56 -12.34
CA VAL A 109 -2.93 -11.58 -11.28
C VAL A 109 -3.42 -10.94 -10.00
N ASP A 110 -4.60 -11.34 -9.54
CA ASP A 110 -5.29 -10.64 -8.45
C ASP A 110 -6.10 -11.58 -7.57
N ALA A 111 -5.67 -11.69 -6.31
CA ALA A 111 -6.34 -12.47 -5.27
C ALA A 111 -7.48 -11.71 -4.58
N ARG A 112 -8.03 -10.66 -5.20
CA ARG A 112 -9.05 -9.77 -4.62
C ARG A 112 -8.62 -9.14 -3.28
N GLN A 113 -7.32 -8.92 -3.10
CA GLN A 113 -6.83 -8.25 -1.88
C GLN A 113 -7.09 -6.76 -2.00
N TRP A 114 -8.02 -6.25 -1.18
CA TRP A 114 -8.40 -4.85 -1.18
C TRP A 114 -7.20 -3.96 -0.88
N GLN A 115 -7.03 -2.97 -1.74
CA GLN A 115 -6.04 -1.91 -1.61
C GLN A 115 -6.58 -0.77 -0.75
N ILE A 116 -7.08 -1.06 0.46
CA ILE A 116 -7.80 -0.20 1.45
C ILE A 116 -9.33 -0.22 1.34
N GLY A 117 -9.92 -0.89 2.35
CA GLY A 117 -11.09 -0.45 3.11
C GLY A 117 -12.42 -0.31 2.36
N ASN A 118 -13.18 -1.40 2.27
CA ASN A 118 -14.63 -1.34 2.06
C ASN A 118 -15.37 -1.43 3.39
N SER A 119 -15.44 -0.35 4.14
CA SER A 119 -16.51 -0.31 5.12
C SER A 119 -17.81 -0.19 4.33
N GLY A 120 -18.70 -1.18 4.38
CA GLY A 120 -20.05 -1.15 3.79
C GLY A 120 -20.97 -0.07 4.41
N VAL A 121 -20.46 1.15 4.58
CA VAL A 121 -20.93 2.30 5.36
C VAL A 121 -20.46 3.56 4.61
N PRO A 122 -21.21 4.68 4.56
CA PRO A 122 -20.99 5.70 3.55
C PRO A 122 -19.60 6.27 3.76
N LEU A 123 -18.73 6.11 2.76
CA LEU A 123 -17.56 6.96 2.65
C LEU A 123 -18.08 8.39 2.78
N PRO A 124 -17.52 9.24 3.68
CA PRO A 124 -17.78 10.67 3.62
C PRO A 124 -17.08 11.17 2.36
N ALA A 125 -17.76 10.98 1.23
CA ALA A 125 -17.57 11.59 -0.08
C ALA A 125 -18.49 10.92 -1.11
N ALA A 126 -19.77 11.23 -1.02
CA ALA A 126 -20.66 11.27 -2.17
C ALA A 126 -19.94 11.88 -3.40
N ASP A 127 -19.15 12.92 -3.16
CA ASP A 127 -18.38 13.68 -4.16
C ASP A 127 -17.16 12.91 -4.72
N ARG A 128 -16.55 11.99 -3.95
CA ARG A 128 -15.39 11.20 -4.43
C ARG A 128 -15.86 10.03 -5.29
N ILE A 129 -16.96 9.37 -4.95
CA ILE A 129 -17.50 8.28 -5.79
C ILE A 129 -18.11 8.85 -7.08
N GLN A 130 -18.76 10.01 -7.01
CA GLN A 130 -19.25 10.73 -8.20
C GLN A 130 -18.14 10.99 -9.22
N ARG A 131 -16.91 11.14 -8.74
CA ARG A 131 -15.72 11.28 -9.59
C ARG A 131 -15.42 10.05 -10.47
N LEU A 132 -15.87 8.87 -10.09
CA LEU A 132 -15.77 7.69 -10.97
C LEU A 132 -16.58 7.93 -12.25
N ALA A 133 -17.75 8.56 -12.16
CA ALA A 133 -18.52 8.94 -13.35
C ALA A 133 -17.78 10.01 -14.18
N GLU A 134 -17.15 10.99 -13.53
CA GLU A 134 -16.39 12.06 -14.20
C GLU A 134 -15.19 11.54 -15.01
N ILE A 135 -14.53 10.49 -14.51
CA ILE A 135 -13.41 9.83 -15.22
C ILE A 135 -13.88 8.69 -16.15
N GLY A 136 -15.20 8.59 -16.38
CA GLY A 136 -15.79 7.62 -17.30
C GLY A 136 -15.74 6.17 -16.81
N MET A 137 -15.76 5.94 -15.49
CA MET A 137 -15.78 4.63 -14.84
C MET A 137 -17.18 4.21 -14.34
N GLY A 138 -18.23 4.97 -14.68
CA GLY A 138 -19.60 4.73 -14.22
C GLY A 138 -19.84 5.20 -12.78
N ASP A 139 -21.08 5.11 -12.30
CA ASP A 139 -21.46 5.58 -10.96
C ASP A 139 -21.98 4.44 -10.06
N PRO A 140 -21.15 3.88 -9.15
CA PRO A 140 -21.61 2.92 -8.15
C PRO A 140 -22.75 3.41 -7.27
N ARG A 141 -22.97 4.73 -7.16
CA ARG A 141 -24.06 5.31 -6.36
C ARG A 141 -25.44 5.07 -6.95
N GLN A 142 -25.55 4.63 -8.21
CA GLN A 142 -26.85 4.23 -8.75
C GLN A 142 -27.51 3.13 -7.89
N PHE A 143 -26.69 2.30 -7.24
CA PHE A 143 -27.10 1.22 -6.34
C PHE A 143 -27.40 1.67 -4.89
N ALA A 144 -27.29 2.96 -4.58
CA ALA A 144 -27.48 3.51 -3.25
C ALA A 144 -28.54 4.62 -3.24
N GLU A 145 -29.27 4.76 -2.14
CA GLU A 145 -30.09 5.95 -1.90
C GLU A 145 -29.21 7.21 -1.74
N PRO A 146 -29.75 8.42 -1.96
CA PRO A 146 -29.06 9.65 -1.63
C PRO A 146 -28.55 9.63 -0.18
N ARG A 147 -27.28 9.98 0.02
CA ARG A 147 -26.60 10.01 1.34
C ARG A 147 -26.42 8.65 2.04
N ARG A 148 -26.80 7.53 1.40
CA ARG A 148 -26.48 6.17 1.87
C ARG A 148 -25.13 5.69 1.32
N PRO A 149 -24.52 4.65 1.96
CA PRO A 149 -23.32 4.02 1.43
C PRO A 149 -23.56 3.38 0.07
N VAL A 150 -22.51 3.32 -0.74
CA VAL A 150 -22.46 2.35 -1.83
C VAL A 150 -22.34 0.95 -1.23
N PRO A 151 -23.22 0.00 -1.59
CA PRO A 151 -23.12 -1.38 -1.11
C PRO A 151 -21.80 -2.04 -1.53
N LEU A 152 -21.22 -2.89 -0.67
CA LEU A 152 -20.03 -3.70 -0.98
C LEU A 152 -20.22 -4.53 -2.26
N GLY A 153 -21.43 -5.07 -2.47
CA GLY A 153 -21.77 -5.79 -3.70
C GLY A 153 -21.65 -4.96 -4.98
N ALA A 154 -21.87 -3.64 -4.91
CA ALA A 154 -21.67 -2.75 -6.06
C ALA A 154 -20.18 -2.57 -6.35
N LEU A 155 -19.34 -2.41 -5.33
CA LEU A 155 -17.89 -2.32 -5.55
C LEU A 155 -17.30 -3.64 -6.09
N HIS A 156 -17.74 -4.79 -5.57
CA HIS A 156 -17.36 -6.09 -6.14
C HIS A 156 -17.84 -6.27 -7.59
N PHE A 157 -19.06 -5.80 -7.90
CA PHE A 157 -19.55 -5.82 -9.26
C PHE A 157 -18.66 -4.98 -10.20
N TRP A 158 -18.26 -3.76 -9.80
CA TRP A 158 -17.30 -2.94 -10.57
C TRP A 158 -15.99 -3.68 -10.79
N GLU A 159 -15.37 -4.18 -9.73
CA GLU A 159 -14.07 -4.85 -9.80
C GLU A 159 -14.13 -6.09 -10.68
N ASP A 160 -15.15 -6.94 -10.51
CA ASP A 160 -15.27 -8.17 -11.27
C ASP A 160 -15.55 -7.88 -12.76
N THR A 161 -16.38 -6.88 -13.07
CA THR A 161 -16.61 -6.45 -14.45
C THR A 161 -15.35 -5.89 -15.11
N LEU A 162 -14.59 -5.05 -14.41
CA LEU A 162 -13.36 -4.45 -14.93
C LEU A 162 -12.24 -5.49 -15.05
N ALA A 163 -12.07 -6.36 -14.06
CA ALA A 163 -11.07 -7.43 -14.09
C ALA A 163 -11.35 -8.43 -15.21
N ALA A 164 -12.63 -8.67 -15.55
CA ALA A 164 -13.07 -9.55 -16.63
C ALA A 164 -12.84 -9.00 -18.06
N GLN A 165 -12.17 -7.87 -18.25
CA GLN A 165 -12.00 -7.26 -19.59
C GLN A 165 -10.84 -7.86 -20.42
N GLY A 166 -10.00 -8.70 -19.82
CA GLY A 166 -8.87 -9.32 -20.52
C GLY A 166 -8.27 -10.46 -19.68
N PRO A 167 -7.08 -10.98 -20.03
CA PRO A 167 -6.45 -12.08 -19.32
C PRO A 167 -6.31 -11.77 -17.83
N LEU A 168 -6.75 -12.71 -17.01
CA LEU A 168 -6.80 -12.57 -15.56
C LEU A 168 -6.50 -13.94 -14.93
N ILE A 169 -5.83 -13.97 -13.79
CA ILE A 169 -5.78 -15.14 -12.91
C ILE A 169 -6.18 -14.69 -11.50
N ASP A 170 -7.19 -15.35 -10.94
CA ASP A 170 -7.49 -15.26 -9.52
C ASP A 170 -6.44 -16.05 -8.73
N GLY A 171 -5.48 -15.33 -8.15
CA GLY A 171 -4.31 -15.94 -7.53
C GLY A 171 -3.27 -14.95 -7.05
N MET A 172 -2.15 -15.48 -6.58
CA MET A 172 -1.00 -14.72 -6.09
C MET A 172 0.20 -14.94 -7.00
N ALA A 173 0.89 -13.86 -7.37
CA ALA A 173 2.15 -13.94 -8.10
C ALA A 173 3.34 -13.69 -7.17
N ARG A 174 4.44 -14.39 -7.46
CA ARG A 174 5.78 -14.13 -6.91
C ARG A 174 6.77 -13.95 -8.05
N PHE A 175 7.62 -12.93 -7.96
CA PHE A 175 8.68 -12.74 -8.94
C PHE A 175 9.90 -13.58 -8.61
N ALA A 176 10.59 -14.04 -9.65
CA ALA A 176 11.88 -14.71 -9.55
C ALA A 176 12.73 -14.35 -10.78
N ALA A 177 14.06 -14.34 -10.62
CA ALA A 177 14.97 -14.24 -11.75
C ALA A 177 15.52 -15.64 -12.05
N ASP A 178 15.49 -16.04 -13.32
CA ASP A 178 16.06 -17.32 -13.73
C ASP A 178 17.60 -17.25 -13.85
N SER A 179 18.23 -18.35 -14.27
CA SER A 179 19.68 -18.41 -14.48
C SER A 179 20.17 -17.56 -15.65
N ARG A 180 19.29 -17.15 -16.56
CA ARG A 180 19.57 -16.29 -17.72
C ARG A 180 19.28 -14.81 -17.45
N GLY A 181 18.91 -14.46 -16.21
CA GLY A 181 18.55 -13.10 -15.84
C GLY A 181 17.19 -12.66 -16.37
N ARG A 182 16.31 -13.58 -16.79
CA ARG A 182 14.93 -13.27 -17.18
C ARG A 182 14.05 -13.15 -15.95
N LEU A 183 13.14 -12.18 -15.97
CA LEU A 183 12.13 -12.02 -14.93
C LEU A 183 10.98 -12.98 -15.18
N LEU A 184 10.72 -13.85 -14.21
CA LEU A 184 9.61 -14.79 -14.21
C LEU A 184 8.60 -14.40 -13.12
N ALA A 185 7.32 -14.63 -13.40
CA ALA A 185 6.27 -14.62 -12.39
C ALA A 185 5.75 -16.05 -12.17
N ARG A 186 5.87 -16.53 -10.94
CA ARG A 186 5.30 -17.78 -10.46
C ARG A 186 3.94 -17.49 -9.86
N ILE A 187 2.88 -18.03 -10.45
CA ILE A 187 1.50 -17.69 -10.13
C ILE A 187 0.85 -18.91 -9.48
N GLN A 188 0.44 -18.75 -8.23
CA GLN A 188 -0.35 -19.73 -7.49
C GLN A 188 -1.84 -19.37 -7.62
N PRO A 189 -2.64 -20.13 -8.38
CA PRO A 189 -4.08 -19.94 -8.46
C PRO A 189 -4.76 -20.17 -7.10
N ASN A 190 -5.82 -19.40 -6.84
CA ASN A 190 -6.65 -19.54 -5.64
C ASN A 190 -7.65 -20.69 -5.73
N ASP A 191 -7.87 -21.25 -6.91
CA ASP A 191 -8.72 -22.44 -7.14
C ASP A 191 -8.06 -23.75 -6.70
N GLY A 192 -6.83 -23.69 -6.16
CA GLY A 192 -6.06 -24.84 -5.71
C GLY A 192 -5.35 -25.61 -6.84
N SER A 193 -5.50 -25.16 -8.10
CA SER A 193 -4.84 -25.81 -9.23
C SER A 193 -3.31 -25.58 -9.22
N PRO A 194 -2.53 -26.39 -9.96
CA PRO A 194 -1.08 -26.29 -9.96
C PRO A 194 -0.58 -24.91 -10.40
N GLN A 195 0.51 -24.48 -9.77
CA GLN A 195 1.23 -23.25 -10.10
C GLN A 195 1.58 -23.20 -11.59
N VAL A 196 1.44 -22.01 -12.18
CA VAL A 196 1.93 -21.70 -13.54
C VAL A 196 3.07 -20.70 -13.48
N VAL A 197 3.91 -20.69 -14.51
CA VAL A 197 5.05 -19.78 -14.63
C VAL A 197 4.99 -19.06 -15.97
N VAL A 198 5.07 -17.74 -15.93
CA VAL A 198 5.13 -16.87 -17.11
C VAL A 198 6.41 -16.05 -17.08
N GLU A 199 6.95 -15.75 -18.25
CA GLU A 199 8.03 -14.77 -18.39
C GLU A 199 7.41 -13.38 -18.49
N VAL A 200 7.94 -12.43 -17.73
CA VAL A 200 7.42 -11.07 -17.68
C VAL A 200 7.96 -10.27 -18.85
N GLU A 201 7.05 -9.74 -19.67
CA GLU A 201 7.36 -8.83 -20.75
C GLU A 201 7.35 -7.38 -20.26
N GLY A 202 8.43 -6.65 -20.54
CA GLY A 202 8.55 -5.24 -20.15
C GLY A 202 8.62 -5.02 -18.65
N THR A 203 8.08 -3.88 -18.20
CA THR A 203 8.06 -3.47 -16.79
C THR A 203 6.72 -3.83 -16.15
N PRO A 204 6.66 -4.80 -15.22
CA PRO A 204 5.42 -5.16 -14.57
C PRO A 204 4.89 -4.06 -13.65
N ILE A 205 3.58 -4.03 -13.49
CA ILE A 205 2.88 -3.17 -12.55
C ILE A 205 2.67 -3.93 -11.24
N VAL A 206 3.00 -3.31 -10.12
CA VAL A 206 2.72 -3.84 -8.79
C VAL A 206 1.75 -2.89 -8.09
N ALA A 207 0.49 -3.30 -8.02
CA ALA A 207 -0.54 -2.63 -7.26
C ALA A 207 -1.02 -3.60 -6.18
N THR A 208 -0.14 -3.94 -5.25
CA THR A 208 -0.53 -4.75 -4.09
C THR A 208 -0.97 -3.83 -2.96
N GLY A 209 -1.71 -4.37 -1.97
CA GLY A 209 -2.06 -3.63 -0.77
C GLY A 209 -0.83 -3.26 0.06
N VAL A 210 -1.00 -2.33 1.01
CA VAL A 210 0.04 -2.00 1.99
C VAL A 210 -0.08 -2.91 3.22
N GLY A 211 1.04 -3.43 3.71
CA GLY A 211 1.08 -4.24 4.92
C GLY A 211 0.55 -3.49 6.15
N GLN A 212 -0.14 -4.22 7.03
CA GLN A 212 -0.62 -3.69 8.30
C GLN A 212 0.51 -3.65 9.33
N ARG A 213 0.46 -2.65 10.22
CA ARG A 213 1.34 -2.61 11.39
C ARG A 213 0.81 -3.59 12.46
N VAL A 214 1.70 -4.38 13.02
CA VAL A 214 1.37 -5.28 14.14
C VAL A 214 1.08 -4.47 15.42
N PRO A 215 0.08 -4.85 16.24
CA PRO A 215 -0.11 -4.27 17.57
C PRO A 215 1.16 -4.33 18.43
N GLY A 216 1.52 -3.24 19.09
CA GLY A 216 2.74 -3.13 19.91
C GLY A 216 4.05 -2.96 19.14
N ALA A 217 4.05 -2.99 17.80
CA ALA A 217 5.24 -2.71 17.00
C ALA A 217 5.66 -1.24 17.11
N ASP A 218 6.97 -0.99 17.10
CA ASP A 218 7.54 0.35 17.19
C ASP A 218 7.21 1.15 15.91
N ARG A 219 6.94 2.46 16.05
CA ARG A 219 6.60 3.32 14.91
C ARG A 219 7.80 3.56 13.98
N ALA A 220 9.02 3.59 14.53
CA ALA A 220 10.25 3.80 13.77
C ALA A 220 10.69 2.54 13.01
N VAL A 221 10.40 1.37 13.56
CA VAL A 221 10.73 0.05 12.97
C VAL A 221 9.47 -0.77 12.91
N ALA A 222 8.59 -0.49 11.95
CA ALA A 222 7.21 -0.96 12.00
C ALA A 222 6.97 -2.34 11.37
N SER A 223 8.00 -3.00 10.82
CA SER A 223 7.89 -4.34 10.22
C SER A 223 9.00 -5.30 10.67
N VAL A 224 8.72 -6.60 10.58
CA VAL A 224 9.69 -7.67 10.83
C VAL A 224 10.91 -7.54 9.89
N PRO A 225 10.76 -7.34 8.58
CA PRO A 225 11.87 -7.05 7.67
C PRO A 225 12.78 -5.89 8.11
N ASP A 226 12.20 -4.75 8.50
CA ASP A 226 12.96 -3.60 8.96
C ASP A 226 13.72 -3.91 10.26
N ALA A 227 13.07 -4.63 11.18
CA ALA A 227 13.67 -5.07 12.43
C ALA A 227 14.85 -6.01 12.22
N LEU A 228 14.71 -7.00 11.32
CA LEU A 228 15.80 -7.92 10.97
C LEU A 228 17.00 -7.17 10.36
N GLY A 229 16.74 -6.21 9.47
CA GLY A 229 17.81 -5.37 8.90
C GLY A 229 18.53 -4.55 9.97
N ALA A 230 17.79 -3.86 10.84
CA ALA A 230 18.37 -3.06 11.92
C ALA A 230 19.20 -3.90 12.91
N ILE A 231 18.73 -5.11 13.23
CA ILE A 231 19.47 -6.05 14.07
C ILE A 231 20.71 -6.57 13.35
N ALA A 232 20.61 -6.93 12.08
CA ALA A 232 21.75 -7.37 11.27
C ALA A 232 22.85 -6.30 11.20
N ASP A 233 22.47 -5.03 10.96
CA ASP A 233 23.41 -3.90 10.93
C ASP A 233 24.08 -3.70 12.30
N HIS A 234 23.32 -3.78 13.40
CA HIS A 234 23.86 -3.67 14.75
C HIS A 234 24.81 -4.82 15.09
N LEU A 235 24.46 -6.06 14.74
CA LEU A 235 25.30 -7.23 14.94
C LEU A 235 26.62 -7.10 14.15
N ALA A 236 26.56 -6.63 12.91
CA ALA A 236 27.74 -6.38 12.09
C ALA A 236 28.66 -5.32 12.71
N ALA A 237 28.10 -4.21 13.19
CA ALA A 237 28.85 -3.14 13.84
C ALA A 237 29.56 -3.58 15.13
N HIS A 238 29.08 -4.65 15.78
CA HIS A 238 29.63 -5.18 17.02
C HIS A 238 30.36 -6.52 16.85
N GLY A 239 30.76 -6.86 15.61
CA GLY A 239 31.63 -8.00 15.32
C GLY A 239 31.00 -9.36 15.56
N ALA A 240 29.67 -9.48 15.42
CA ALA A 240 29.02 -10.78 15.42
C ALA A 240 29.40 -11.62 14.19
N ASP A 241 29.18 -12.94 14.27
CA ASP A 241 29.46 -13.87 13.18
C ASP A 241 28.71 -13.48 11.88
N PRO A 242 29.41 -13.25 10.76
CA PRO A 242 28.81 -12.97 9.46
C PRO A 242 27.76 -13.99 9.01
N GLN A 243 27.93 -15.28 9.32
CA GLN A 243 26.97 -16.32 8.94
C GLN A 243 25.63 -16.14 9.65
N VAL A 244 25.66 -15.70 10.90
CA VAL A 244 24.46 -15.44 11.71
C VAL A 244 23.76 -14.16 11.25
N ILE A 245 24.54 -13.12 10.95
CA ILE A 245 24.03 -11.87 10.38
C ILE A 245 23.30 -12.16 9.06
N GLU A 246 23.93 -12.96 8.20
CA GLU A 246 23.35 -13.37 6.93
C GLU A 246 22.08 -14.21 7.14
N ALA A 247 22.11 -15.20 8.03
CA ALA A 247 20.95 -16.04 8.33
C ALA A 247 19.73 -15.21 8.78
N LEU A 248 19.94 -14.23 9.67
CA LEU A 248 18.89 -13.32 10.14
C LEU A 248 18.36 -12.39 9.05
N ALA A 249 19.26 -11.78 8.27
CA ALA A 249 18.90 -10.84 7.22
C ALA A 249 17.99 -11.46 6.13
N TRP A 250 18.16 -12.76 5.88
CA TRP A 250 17.48 -13.47 4.80
C TRP A 250 16.41 -14.46 5.28
N LEU A 251 15.96 -14.38 6.53
CA LEU A 251 14.76 -15.10 6.96
C LEU A 251 13.56 -14.74 6.04
N PRO A 252 12.67 -15.69 5.71
CA PRO A 252 11.49 -15.41 4.88
C PRO A 252 10.55 -14.41 5.60
N ASP A 253 9.83 -13.55 4.88
CA ASP A 253 8.81 -12.67 5.49
C ASP A 253 7.47 -13.43 5.58
N ARG A 254 7.23 -14.14 6.69
CA ARG A 254 6.03 -14.96 6.92
C ARG A 254 5.69 -15.08 8.40
N GLU A 255 4.51 -15.62 8.71
CA GLU A 255 4.13 -15.99 10.07
C GLU A 255 5.19 -16.93 10.68
N GLY A 256 5.56 -16.65 11.94
CA GLY A 256 6.61 -17.38 12.67
C GLY A 256 8.03 -16.85 12.45
N THR A 257 8.27 -15.96 11.49
CA THR A 257 9.62 -15.41 11.25
C THR A 257 10.16 -14.66 12.46
N ALA A 258 9.31 -13.90 13.16
CA ALA A 258 9.72 -13.18 14.36
C ALA A 258 10.13 -14.14 15.50
N GLN A 259 9.45 -15.28 15.63
CA GLN A 259 9.82 -16.33 16.57
C GLN A 259 11.20 -16.91 16.23
N SER A 260 11.40 -17.34 14.97
CA SER A 260 12.68 -17.90 14.53
C SER A 260 13.84 -16.93 14.70
N ALA A 261 13.61 -15.64 14.43
CA ALA A 261 14.62 -14.59 14.65
C ALA A 261 14.98 -14.45 16.13
N LEU A 262 13.99 -14.39 17.03
CA LEU A 262 14.22 -14.30 18.47
C LEU A 262 14.90 -15.54 19.03
N GLU A 263 14.54 -16.75 18.56
CA GLU A 263 15.22 -18.00 18.94
C GLU A 263 16.67 -18.02 18.48
N THR A 264 16.93 -17.58 17.25
CA THR A 264 18.29 -17.45 16.71
C THR A 264 19.11 -16.47 17.55
N LEU A 265 18.56 -15.30 17.87
CA LEU A 265 19.22 -14.31 18.73
C LEU A 265 19.48 -14.83 20.15
N ARG A 266 18.61 -15.70 20.67
CA ARG A 266 18.78 -16.34 21.97
C ARG A 266 19.89 -17.38 21.95
N SER A 267 19.92 -18.25 20.94
CA SER A 267 20.91 -19.32 20.84
C SER A 267 22.34 -18.80 20.74
N ILE A 268 22.53 -17.63 20.12
CA ILE A 268 23.82 -16.93 20.00
C ILE A 268 24.12 -15.98 21.18
N GLY A 269 23.25 -15.90 22.19
CA GLY A 269 23.44 -15.03 23.37
C GLY A 269 23.33 -13.53 23.11
N TRP A 270 22.70 -13.11 22.01
CA TRP A 270 22.51 -11.70 21.65
C TRP A 270 21.19 -11.12 22.12
N GLU A 271 20.13 -11.92 22.33
CA GLU A 271 18.82 -11.40 22.76
C GLU A 271 18.92 -10.59 24.06
N ALA A 272 19.65 -11.09 25.06
CA ALA A 272 19.86 -10.39 26.34
C ALA A 272 20.69 -9.11 26.19
N ARG A 273 21.71 -9.13 25.32
CA ARG A 273 22.55 -7.94 25.03
C ARG A 273 21.73 -6.83 24.36
N LEU A 274 20.90 -7.19 23.39
CA LEU A 274 20.00 -6.27 22.71
C LEU A 274 18.94 -5.70 23.66
N ALA A 275 18.41 -6.52 24.57
CA ALA A 275 17.48 -6.06 25.61
C ALA A 275 18.13 -5.07 26.59
N ALA A 276 19.40 -5.28 26.94
CA ALA A 276 20.16 -4.35 27.78
C ALA A 276 20.50 -3.04 27.02
N ALA A 277 20.72 -3.10 25.71
CA ALA A 277 20.88 -1.90 24.88
C ALA A 277 19.57 -1.09 24.79
N GLU A 278 18.43 -1.78 24.69
CA GLU A 278 17.10 -1.17 24.73
C GLU A 278 16.87 -0.37 26.03
N GLN A 279 17.21 -0.95 27.18
CA GLN A 279 17.03 -0.31 28.50
C GLN A 279 17.95 0.89 28.73
N ARG A 280 19.13 0.90 28.11
CA ARG A 280 20.11 1.98 28.26
C ARG A 280 19.78 3.23 27.43
N ALA A 281 18.75 3.17 26.58
CA ALA A 281 18.33 4.26 25.71
C ALA A 281 19.50 4.86 24.90
N GLU A 282 20.45 4.03 24.46
CA GLU A 282 21.57 4.49 23.65
C GLU A 282 21.01 5.20 22.41
N PRO A 283 21.34 6.50 22.21
CA PRO A 283 20.81 7.23 21.07
C PRO A 283 21.36 6.58 19.80
N PRO A 284 20.48 6.26 18.82
CA PRO A 284 20.94 5.73 17.55
C PRO A 284 21.86 6.75 16.89
N ARG A 285 22.85 6.28 16.12
CA ARG A 285 23.60 7.20 15.25
C ARG A 285 22.65 7.78 14.20
N PRO A 286 22.94 8.99 13.67
CA PRO A 286 22.13 9.56 12.59
C PRO A 286 22.00 8.57 11.42
N GLY A 287 20.77 8.12 11.13
CA GLY A 287 20.48 7.17 10.06
C GLY A 287 20.38 5.70 10.50
N GLU A 288 20.65 5.35 11.75
CA GLU A 288 20.45 4.01 12.29
C GLU A 288 19.06 3.88 12.94
N ALA A 289 18.39 2.76 12.69
CA ALA A 289 17.18 2.41 13.42
C ALA A 289 17.55 1.97 14.85
N PRO A 290 16.84 2.42 15.90
CA PRO A 290 17.16 2.02 17.26
C PRO A 290 17.01 0.50 17.41
N VAL A 291 18.07 -0.20 17.82
CA VAL A 291 18.03 -1.67 17.94
C VAL A 291 16.98 -2.15 18.95
N GLY A 292 16.71 -1.35 19.99
CA GLY A 292 15.60 -1.60 20.91
C GLY A 292 14.22 -1.54 20.25
N ALA A 293 14.01 -0.61 19.31
CA ALA A 293 12.77 -0.54 18.53
C ALA A 293 12.60 -1.79 17.65
N ALA A 294 13.68 -2.28 17.04
CA ALA A 294 13.65 -3.53 16.28
C ALA A 294 13.28 -4.73 17.16
N LEU A 295 13.86 -4.85 18.35
CA LEU A 295 13.56 -5.94 19.27
C LEU A 295 12.10 -5.91 19.77
N ARG A 296 11.55 -4.73 20.06
CA ARG A 296 10.12 -4.56 20.39
C ARG A 296 9.23 -5.05 19.25
N THR A 297 9.53 -4.66 18.02
CA THR A 297 8.75 -5.09 16.85
C THR A 297 8.80 -6.60 16.62
N LEU A 298 9.93 -7.26 16.83
CA LEU A 298 9.99 -8.73 16.77
C LEU A 298 9.15 -9.38 17.88
N ARG A 299 9.21 -8.86 19.11
CA ARG A 299 8.41 -9.38 20.24
C ARG A 299 6.92 -9.20 20.00
N ALA A 300 6.51 -8.05 19.47
CA ALA A 300 5.14 -7.72 19.10
C ALA A 300 4.62 -8.65 17.98
N ALA A 301 5.39 -8.81 16.90
CA ALA A 301 5.09 -9.75 15.81
C ALA A 301 4.90 -11.19 16.31
N ARG A 302 5.78 -11.67 17.19
CA ARG A 302 5.62 -12.99 17.82
C ARG A 302 4.32 -13.10 18.62
N LYS A 303 3.99 -12.09 19.44
CA LYS A 303 2.76 -12.10 20.24
C LYS A 303 1.51 -12.09 19.36
N TRP A 304 1.56 -11.36 18.25
CA TRP A 304 0.48 -11.32 17.27
C TRP A 304 0.28 -12.66 16.57
N ASP A 305 1.35 -13.28 16.08
CA ASP A 305 1.30 -14.63 15.49
C ASP A 305 0.74 -15.63 16.50
N HIS A 306 1.19 -15.56 17.77
CA HIS A 306 0.66 -16.39 18.85
C HIS A 306 -0.84 -16.14 19.09
N ALA A 307 -1.31 -14.90 19.08
CA ALA A 307 -2.72 -14.57 19.24
C ALA A 307 -3.59 -15.14 18.11
N ARG A 308 -3.12 -15.05 16.86
CA ARG A 308 -3.80 -15.64 15.70
C ARG A 308 -3.84 -17.17 15.78
N ALA A 309 -2.75 -17.79 16.19
CA ALA A 309 -2.67 -19.25 16.34
C ALA A 309 -3.51 -19.78 17.53
N ALA A 310 -3.57 -19.04 18.64
CA ALA A 310 -4.27 -19.47 19.85
C ALA A 310 -5.79 -19.56 19.67
N ALA A 311 -6.38 -18.69 18.84
CA ALA A 311 -7.79 -18.73 18.50
C ALA A 311 -8.02 -18.24 17.06
N PRO A 312 -7.91 -19.14 16.06
CA PRO A 312 -8.12 -18.81 14.66
C PRO A 312 -9.48 -18.15 14.43
N GLY A 313 -9.50 -17.10 13.61
CA GLY A 313 -10.71 -16.32 13.30
C GLY A 313 -11.14 -15.34 14.39
N ARG A 314 -10.42 -15.23 15.52
CA ARG A 314 -10.76 -14.32 16.63
C ARG A 314 -9.73 -13.22 16.88
N ALA A 315 -8.52 -13.33 16.36
CA ALA A 315 -7.55 -12.24 16.25
C ALA A 315 -7.41 -11.83 14.78
N LEU A 316 -7.92 -10.66 14.43
CA LEU A 316 -8.15 -10.24 13.05
C LEU A 316 -7.50 -8.89 12.75
N TRP A 317 -7.12 -8.69 11.50
CA TRP A 317 -6.83 -7.37 10.96
C TRP A 317 -8.13 -6.60 10.70
N SER A 318 -8.07 -5.27 10.76
CA SER A 318 -9.24 -4.43 10.48
C SER A 318 -9.83 -4.69 9.09
N ASP A 319 -8.99 -5.00 8.11
CA ASP A 319 -9.41 -5.28 6.74
C ASP A 319 -10.24 -6.57 6.65
N GLU A 320 -9.85 -7.61 7.39
CA GLU A 320 -10.58 -8.88 7.42
C GLU A 320 -12.01 -8.67 7.92
N VAL A 321 -12.18 -7.82 8.94
CA VAL A 321 -13.49 -7.47 9.50
C VAL A 321 -14.29 -6.62 8.52
N VAL A 322 -13.67 -5.56 8.02
CA VAL A 322 -14.30 -4.57 7.14
C VAL A 322 -14.76 -5.20 5.82
N GLU A 323 -14.00 -6.16 5.28
CA GLU A 323 -14.33 -6.92 4.07
C GLU A 323 -15.37 -8.04 4.30
N GLY A 324 -15.84 -8.22 5.54
CA GLY A 324 -16.78 -9.29 5.88
C GLY A 324 -16.15 -10.69 5.88
N ARG A 325 -14.81 -10.81 5.92
CA ARG A 325 -14.07 -12.07 6.04
C ARG A 325 -13.93 -12.48 7.51
N PHE A 326 -15.02 -12.37 8.27
CA PHE A 326 -15.07 -12.75 9.68
C PHE A 326 -16.45 -13.27 10.06
N ASP A 327 -16.51 -14.06 11.13
CA ASP A 327 -17.77 -14.46 11.76
C ASP A 327 -18.00 -13.61 13.02
N ALA A 328 -19.05 -12.80 13.01
CA ALA A 328 -19.38 -11.92 14.14
C ALA A 328 -19.94 -12.67 15.36
N ALA A 329 -20.33 -13.95 15.20
CA ALA A 329 -20.88 -14.78 16.27
C ALA A 329 -19.80 -15.48 17.12
N VAL A 330 -18.52 -15.40 16.72
CA VAL A 330 -17.40 -16.02 17.49
C VAL A 330 -17.21 -15.41 18.88
N SER A 331 -17.74 -14.21 19.11
CA SER A 331 -17.69 -13.53 20.40
C SER A 331 -18.80 -12.47 20.53
N ASP A 332 -19.32 -12.29 21.74
CA ASP A 332 -20.15 -11.13 22.10
C ASP A 332 -19.32 -9.94 22.61
N THR A 333 -18.01 -10.12 22.81
CA THR A 333 -17.10 -9.07 23.28
C THR A 333 -15.92 -8.93 22.33
N TRP A 334 -15.62 -7.69 21.93
CA TRP A 334 -14.59 -7.39 20.94
C TRP A 334 -13.70 -6.25 21.45
N LEU A 335 -12.39 -6.42 21.31
CA LEU A 335 -11.43 -5.34 21.40
C LEU A 335 -11.09 -4.87 19.99
N VAL A 336 -11.21 -3.58 19.74
CA VAL A 336 -10.74 -2.97 18.49
C VAL A 336 -9.66 -1.97 18.85
N ALA A 337 -8.42 -2.28 18.52
CA ALA A 337 -7.30 -1.41 18.83
C ALA A 337 -6.90 -0.60 17.61
N GLY A 338 -6.72 0.71 17.77
CA GLY A 338 -6.25 1.60 16.71
C GLY A 338 -7.00 2.93 16.68
N SER A 339 -6.31 3.97 16.21
CA SER A 339 -6.77 5.36 16.34
C SER A 339 -7.26 5.98 15.02
N GLY A 340 -7.57 5.16 14.01
CA GLY A 340 -7.87 5.62 12.66
C GLY A 340 -9.21 5.12 12.13
N HIS A 341 -9.59 5.60 10.94
CA HIS A 341 -10.82 5.23 10.23
C HIS A 341 -11.07 3.71 10.16
N GLY A 342 -10.02 2.90 10.02
CA GLY A 342 -10.13 1.44 10.00
C GLY A 342 -10.64 0.83 11.31
N ALA A 343 -10.33 1.44 12.46
CA ALA A 343 -10.78 0.99 13.77
C ALA A 343 -12.28 1.27 13.94
N GLY A 344 -12.72 2.51 13.71
CA GLY A 344 -14.13 2.87 13.76
C GLY A 344 -14.98 2.07 12.77
N ALA A 345 -14.46 1.82 11.56
CA ALA A 345 -15.11 0.97 10.58
C ALA A 345 -15.27 -0.49 11.03
N ALA A 346 -14.23 -1.09 11.62
CA ALA A 346 -14.32 -2.45 12.13
C ALA A 346 -15.32 -2.55 13.29
N ALA A 347 -15.31 -1.59 14.22
CA ALA A 347 -16.25 -1.52 15.34
C ALA A 347 -17.71 -1.47 14.84
N GLU A 348 -17.98 -0.59 13.87
CA GLU A 348 -19.30 -0.46 13.25
C GLU A 348 -19.74 -1.75 12.55
N THR A 349 -18.86 -2.38 11.76
CA THR A 349 -19.17 -3.63 11.06
C THR A 349 -19.51 -4.76 12.05
N ILE A 350 -18.77 -4.87 13.16
CA ILE A 350 -19.04 -5.85 14.21
C ILE A 350 -20.41 -5.59 14.86
N LEU A 351 -20.69 -4.34 15.24
CA LEU A 351 -21.94 -3.94 15.90
C LEU A 351 -23.16 -4.11 14.99
N ALA A 352 -23.00 -3.89 13.69
CA ALA A 352 -24.05 -4.13 12.71
C ALA A 352 -24.30 -5.63 12.48
N ALA A 353 -23.24 -6.45 12.42
CA ALA A 353 -23.32 -7.88 12.13
C ALA A 353 -23.84 -8.73 13.31
N ASN A 354 -23.57 -8.32 14.56
CA ASN A 354 -24.04 -9.03 15.75
C ASN A 354 -24.70 -8.07 16.74
N ARG A 355 -26.03 -8.15 16.88
CA ARG A 355 -26.83 -7.31 17.79
C ARG A 355 -26.47 -7.45 19.28
N ARG A 356 -25.81 -8.53 19.68
CA ARG A 356 -25.35 -8.77 21.06
C ARG A 356 -23.91 -8.32 21.29
N ALA A 357 -23.17 -7.99 20.23
CA ALA A 357 -21.78 -7.60 20.36
C ALA A 357 -21.64 -6.31 21.19
N ARG A 358 -20.64 -6.32 22.07
CA ARG A 358 -20.07 -5.18 22.77
C ARG A 358 -18.65 -4.96 22.28
N VAL A 359 -18.32 -3.74 21.91
CA VAL A 359 -17.02 -3.34 21.39
C VAL A 359 -16.36 -2.37 22.36
N VAL A 360 -15.12 -2.68 22.74
CA VAL A 360 -14.22 -1.74 23.41
C VAL A 360 -13.21 -1.27 22.37
N HIS A 361 -13.30 0.01 22.00
CA HIS A 361 -12.41 0.65 21.03
C HIS A 361 -11.27 1.37 21.75
N LEU A 362 -10.06 0.84 21.63
CA LEU A 362 -8.83 1.44 22.14
C LEU A 362 -8.32 2.46 21.11
N ALA A 363 -8.80 3.70 21.22
CA ALA A 363 -8.56 4.77 20.25
C ALA A 363 -7.21 5.48 20.44
N GLY A 364 -6.56 5.31 21.59
CA GLY A 364 -5.28 5.95 21.91
C GLY A 364 -5.30 7.47 21.93
N ALA A 365 -4.11 8.09 21.89
CA ALA A 365 -3.95 9.54 22.08
C ALA A 365 -4.40 10.39 20.87
N ALA A 366 -4.96 9.80 19.81
CA ALA A 366 -5.36 10.56 18.63
C ALA A 366 -6.68 11.30 18.88
N ARG A 367 -6.57 12.54 19.34
CA ARG A 367 -7.67 13.51 19.46
C ARG A 367 -8.36 13.89 18.12
N GLY A 368 -7.96 13.28 17.00
CA GLY A 368 -8.41 13.65 15.65
C GLY A 368 -9.70 12.97 15.18
N VAL A 369 -10.05 11.79 15.72
CA VAL A 369 -11.22 11.04 15.24
C VAL A 369 -12.54 11.61 15.79
N ASP A 370 -12.51 12.14 17.02
CA ASP A 370 -13.69 12.67 17.71
C ASP A 370 -14.20 13.98 17.07
N GLY A 371 -13.33 14.71 16.38
CA GLY A 371 -13.57 16.08 15.94
C GLY A 371 -13.93 16.29 14.47
N ALA A 372 -13.58 15.38 13.54
CA ALA A 372 -13.66 15.67 12.09
C ALA A 372 -14.53 14.71 11.27
N ASP A 373 -14.77 13.47 11.71
CA ASP A 373 -15.53 12.49 10.94
C ASP A 373 -16.97 12.32 11.46
N GLU A 374 -17.94 12.85 10.69
CA GLU A 374 -19.37 12.71 10.98
C GLU A 374 -19.82 11.24 11.08
N ARG A 375 -19.12 10.33 10.40
CA ARG A 375 -19.40 8.90 10.52
C ARG A 375 -19.08 8.38 11.91
N TYR A 376 -17.90 8.71 12.43
CA TYR A 376 -17.51 8.27 13.76
C TYR A 376 -18.43 8.86 14.83
N ARG A 377 -18.84 10.13 14.68
CA ARG A 377 -19.87 10.72 15.55
C ARG A 377 -21.22 10.01 15.51
N ARG A 378 -21.67 9.52 14.34
CA ARG A 378 -22.88 8.70 14.25
C ARG A 378 -22.73 7.38 15.00
N LEU A 379 -21.57 6.73 14.87
CA LEU A 379 -21.26 5.50 15.61
C LEU A 379 -21.33 5.75 17.12
N LEU A 380 -20.71 6.84 17.60
CA LEU A 380 -20.76 7.25 19.00
C LEU A 380 -22.20 7.49 19.47
N ARG A 381 -22.98 8.33 18.78
CA ARG A 381 -24.39 8.61 19.12
C ARG A 381 -25.29 7.38 19.11
N ALA A 382 -24.99 6.38 18.29
CA ALA A 382 -25.78 5.16 18.24
C ALA A 382 -25.46 4.20 19.40
N HIS A 383 -24.19 4.10 19.79
CA HIS A 383 -23.73 2.96 20.62
C HIS A 383 -22.90 3.34 21.86
N ASP A 384 -22.33 4.53 21.96
CA ASP A 384 -21.54 4.97 23.12
C ASP A 384 -22.45 5.64 24.15
N ARG A 385 -22.38 5.20 25.42
CA ARG A 385 -23.17 5.78 26.52
C ARG A 385 -22.83 7.24 26.77
N ALA A 386 -21.58 7.67 26.53
CA ALA A 386 -21.19 9.07 26.69
C ALA A 386 -21.91 10.00 25.69
N TRP A 387 -22.51 9.42 24.65
CA TRP A 387 -23.25 10.11 23.59
C TRP A 387 -24.73 9.68 23.52
N ASP A 388 -25.29 9.21 24.64
CA ASP A 388 -26.67 8.72 24.76
C ASP A 388 -27.01 7.49 23.89
N GLY A 389 -26.00 6.75 23.45
CA GLY A 389 -26.16 5.50 22.68
C GLY A 389 -26.55 4.28 23.53
N ASP A 390 -26.77 3.14 22.88
CA ASP A 390 -27.24 1.89 23.53
C ASP A 390 -26.20 1.21 24.46
N GLY A 391 -25.00 1.76 24.55
CA GLY A 391 -23.91 1.29 25.41
C GLY A 391 -23.25 -0.01 24.96
N ARG A 392 -23.34 -0.34 23.68
CA ARG A 392 -22.60 -1.45 23.07
C ARG A 392 -21.20 -1.04 22.60
N LEU A 393 -20.88 0.26 22.59
CA LEU A 393 -19.54 0.77 22.33
C LEU A 393 -18.98 1.44 23.60
N GLU A 394 -17.74 1.13 23.93
CA GLU A 394 -16.93 1.86 24.90
C GLU A 394 -15.67 2.37 24.19
N VAL A 395 -15.42 3.67 24.23
CA VAL A 395 -14.19 4.25 23.67
C VAL A 395 -13.21 4.56 24.79
N VAL A 396 -12.01 3.99 24.69
CA VAL A 396 -10.91 4.23 25.63
C VAL A 396 -9.87 5.10 24.94
N HIS A 397 -9.84 6.37 25.33
CA HIS A 397 -8.83 7.34 24.90
C HIS A 397 -7.51 7.11 25.63
N GLU A 398 -6.40 7.61 25.05
CA GLU A 398 -5.04 7.51 25.62
C GLU A 398 -4.48 6.08 25.81
N ALA A 399 -5.25 5.05 25.46
CA ALA A 399 -4.76 3.68 25.35
C ALA A 399 -3.67 3.60 24.27
N ALA A 400 -2.40 3.48 24.66
CA ALA A 400 -1.34 3.26 23.70
C ALA A 400 -1.67 2.02 22.85
N PRO A 401 -1.27 1.97 21.57
CA PRO A 401 -1.37 0.76 20.76
C PRO A 401 -0.43 -0.31 21.33
N GLU A 402 -0.86 -0.93 22.42
CA GLU A 402 -0.13 -1.91 23.21
C GLU A 402 -0.11 -3.27 22.51
N ASP A 403 0.83 -4.11 22.96
CA ASP A 403 0.87 -5.52 22.58
C ASP A 403 -0.46 -6.22 22.91
N VAL A 404 -0.82 -7.21 22.10
CA VAL A 404 -1.91 -8.13 22.43
C VAL A 404 -1.43 -9.15 23.47
N ALA A 405 -2.19 -9.30 24.56
CA ALA A 405 -2.04 -10.39 25.51
C ALA A 405 -3.03 -11.52 25.18
N VAL A 406 -2.59 -12.76 25.40
CA VAL A 406 -3.44 -13.95 25.24
C VAL A 406 -3.52 -14.63 26.59
N ALA A 407 -4.74 -14.79 27.09
CA ALA A 407 -5.03 -15.47 28.36
C ALA A 407 -6.06 -16.58 28.13
N ARG A 408 -6.13 -17.54 29.06
CA ARG A 408 -7.22 -18.51 29.12
C ARG A 408 -8.23 -18.03 30.16
N GLY A 409 -9.44 -17.72 29.71
CA GLY A 409 -10.55 -17.39 30.57
C GLY A 409 -11.23 -18.62 31.18
N PRO A 410 -12.33 -18.42 31.93
CA PRO A 410 -13.12 -19.49 32.50
C PRO A 410 -13.54 -20.53 31.46
N GLY A 411 -13.42 -21.82 31.79
CA GLY A 411 -13.73 -22.92 30.86
C GLY A 411 -12.71 -23.14 29.75
N GLY A 412 -11.49 -22.58 29.87
CA GLY A 412 -10.39 -22.80 28.93
C GLY A 412 -10.47 -21.99 27.63
N ARG A 413 -11.47 -21.12 27.49
CA ARG A 413 -11.64 -20.29 26.29
C ARG A 413 -10.56 -19.20 26.23
N VAL A 414 -9.93 -19.04 25.08
CA VAL A 414 -8.98 -17.94 24.84
C VAL A 414 -9.68 -16.59 24.99
N ARG A 415 -9.03 -15.67 25.69
CA ARG A 415 -9.37 -14.25 25.80
C ARG A 415 -8.17 -13.42 25.36
N PHE A 416 -8.45 -12.29 24.73
CA PHE A 416 -7.45 -11.32 24.32
C PHE A 416 -7.49 -10.14 25.26
N GLY A 417 -6.32 -9.70 25.72
CA GLY A 417 -6.15 -8.57 26.61
C GLY A 417 -5.36 -7.44 25.96
N ALA A 418 -5.78 -6.21 26.20
CA ALA A 418 -5.02 -5.01 25.87
C ALA A 418 -5.47 -3.85 26.78
N HIS A 419 -4.53 -3.06 27.29
CA HIS A 419 -4.80 -1.89 28.15
C HIS A 419 -5.76 -2.19 29.32
N GLY A 420 -5.55 -3.30 30.03
CA GLY A 420 -6.37 -3.72 31.18
C GLY A 420 -7.81 -4.15 30.82
N ARG A 421 -8.14 -4.29 29.54
CA ARG A 421 -9.43 -4.78 29.03
C ARG A 421 -9.26 -6.16 28.42
N GLU A 422 -10.30 -6.98 28.50
CA GLU A 422 -10.33 -8.32 27.91
C GLU A 422 -11.58 -8.58 27.08
N ALA A 423 -11.41 -9.24 25.94
CA ALA A 423 -12.50 -9.65 25.07
C ALA A 423 -12.31 -11.05 24.49
N GLY A 424 -13.40 -11.63 23.99
CA GLY A 424 -13.35 -12.89 23.25
C GLY A 424 -12.79 -12.75 21.83
N ALA A 425 -12.70 -11.55 21.27
CA ALA A 425 -12.05 -11.34 19.98
C ALA A 425 -11.29 -10.01 19.97
N TYR A 426 -10.30 -9.90 19.09
CA TYR A 426 -9.41 -8.75 18.97
C TYR A 426 -9.24 -8.36 17.50
N VAL A 427 -9.30 -7.05 17.23
CA VAL A 427 -9.08 -6.47 15.92
C VAL A 427 -7.92 -5.47 15.98
N ALA A 428 -6.91 -5.69 15.14
CA ALA A 428 -5.78 -4.80 14.96
C ALA A 428 -6.07 -3.79 13.83
N ALA A 429 -6.07 -2.50 14.16
CA ALA A 429 -6.25 -1.38 13.23
C ALA A 429 -5.15 -0.32 13.41
N MET A 430 -3.88 -0.75 13.51
CA MET A 430 -2.72 0.08 13.85
C MET A 430 -2.21 1.01 12.72
N GLY A 431 -2.89 1.01 11.58
CA GLY A 431 -2.44 1.67 10.37
C GLY A 431 -1.49 0.81 9.54
N ARG A 432 -0.87 1.44 8.54
CA ARG A 432 -0.06 0.78 7.52
C ARG A 432 1.43 1.02 7.73
N VAL A 433 2.26 0.12 7.19
CA VAL A 433 3.72 0.26 7.21
C VAL A 433 4.20 0.76 5.85
N PRO A 434 4.91 1.91 5.78
CA PRO A 434 5.56 2.35 4.54
C PRO A 434 6.73 1.43 4.25
N ARG A 435 6.54 0.46 3.36
CA ARG A 435 7.56 -0.53 2.98
C ARG A 435 7.43 -0.92 1.51
N LEU A 436 8.49 -1.51 0.97
CA LEU A 436 8.46 -2.07 -0.36
C LEU A 436 7.32 -3.13 -0.46
N PRO A 437 6.54 -3.16 -1.56
CA PRO A 437 5.51 -4.17 -1.76
C PRO A 437 6.02 -5.58 -1.49
N GLY A 438 5.23 -6.41 -0.81
CA GLY A 438 5.67 -7.73 -0.37
C GLY A 438 6.26 -8.58 -1.50
N VAL A 439 5.63 -8.57 -2.68
CA VAL A 439 6.11 -9.29 -3.86
C VAL A 439 7.49 -8.82 -4.36
N LEU A 440 7.82 -7.54 -4.18
CA LEU A 440 9.11 -6.96 -4.55
C LEU A 440 10.17 -7.18 -3.47
N LEU A 441 9.76 -7.16 -2.20
CA LEU A 441 10.62 -7.52 -1.09
C LEU A 441 11.02 -9.01 -1.15
N GLU A 442 10.06 -9.91 -1.42
CA GLU A 442 10.31 -11.33 -1.66
C GLU A 442 11.28 -11.53 -2.84
N PHE A 443 11.09 -10.79 -3.93
CA PHE A 443 11.99 -10.83 -5.09
C PHE A 443 13.42 -10.43 -4.74
N ALA A 444 13.59 -9.27 -4.10
CA ALA A 444 14.90 -8.79 -3.66
C ALA A 444 15.56 -9.78 -2.68
N ARG A 445 14.79 -10.36 -1.75
CA ARG A 445 15.28 -11.37 -0.80
C ARG A 445 15.70 -12.67 -1.47
N ALA A 446 14.90 -13.20 -2.38
CA ALA A 446 15.24 -14.39 -3.15
C ALA A 446 16.50 -14.19 -3.99
N ALA A 447 16.71 -12.96 -4.49
CA ALA A 447 17.89 -12.56 -5.23
C ALA A 447 19.09 -12.15 -4.36
N ARG A 448 18.95 -12.18 -3.01
CA ARG A 448 19.96 -11.71 -2.05
C ARG A 448 20.42 -10.26 -2.29
N VAL A 449 19.49 -9.40 -2.71
CA VAL A 449 19.74 -7.97 -2.97
C VAL A 449 19.36 -7.14 -1.75
N PRO A 450 20.33 -6.47 -1.09
CA PRO A 450 20.06 -5.56 0.00
C PRO A 450 19.16 -4.39 -0.45
N GLU A 451 18.23 -3.95 0.39
CA GLU A 451 17.34 -2.82 0.05
C GLU A 451 18.09 -1.53 -0.30
N ARG A 452 19.28 -1.31 0.26
CA ARG A 452 20.14 -0.16 -0.05
C ARG A 452 20.63 -0.12 -1.51
N GLU A 453 20.59 -1.25 -2.22
CA GLU A 453 20.94 -1.35 -3.64
C GLU A 453 19.73 -1.14 -4.56
N ILE A 454 18.52 -1.11 -3.99
CA ILE A 454 17.28 -0.83 -4.71
C ILE A 454 17.16 0.69 -4.87
N THR A 455 17.00 1.13 -6.12
CA THR A 455 16.80 2.55 -6.43
C THR A 455 15.35 2.82 -6.76
N GLY A 456 14.85 4.01 -6.39
CA GLY A 456 13.48 4.44 -6.69
C GLY A 456 13.43 5.75 -7.46
N GLU A 457 12.40 5.90 -8.29
CA GLU A 457 12.06 7.12 -9.04
C GLU A 457 10.56 7.40 -8.86
N LEU A 458 10.19 8.63 -8.47
CA LEU A 458 8.78 9.02 -8.42
C LEU A 458 8.26 9.29 -9.84
N LEU A 459 7.04 8.84 -10.12
CA LEU A 459 6.38 9.04 -11.41
C LEU A 459 5.31 10.13 -11.27
N PHE A 460 5.39 11.13 -12.13
CA PHE A 460 4.41 12.22 -12.25
C PHE A 460 3.92 12.32 -13.70
N ASP A 461 2.69 12.78 -13.89
CA ASP A 461 2.20 13.18 -15.21
C ASP A 461 2.74 14.55 -15.63
N ARG A 462 2.31 15.05 -16.81
CA ARG A 462 2.73 16.36 -17.33
C ARG A 462 2.22 17.54 -16.48
N ALA A 463 1.24 17.32 -15.62
CA ALA A 463 0.62 18.31 -14.76
C ALA A 463 1.07 18.17 -13.30
N ASP A 464 2.19 17.48 -13.05
CA ASP A 464 2.74 17.17 -11.72
C ASP A 464 1.80 16.35 -10.82
N GLN A 465 0.83 15.63 -11.40
CA GLN A 465 0.03 14.65 -10.65
C GLN A 465 0.86 13.42 -10.36
N TYR A 466 0.92 13.01 -9.10
CA TYR A 466 1.60 11.79 -8.68
C TYR A 466 0.89 10.53 -9.21
N LEU A 467 1.62 9.68 -9.95
CA LEU A 467 1.13 8.45 -10.59
C LEU A 467 1.60 7.16 -9.93
N GLY A 468 2.57 7.26 -9.02
CA GLY A 468 3.20 6.13 -8.35
C GLY A 468 4.72 6.23 -8.39
N TYR A 469 5.42 5.12 -8.25
CA TYR A 469 6.88 5.14 -8.31
C TYR A 469 7.42 3.93 -9.07
N ARG A 470 8.62 4.05 -9.61
CA ARG A 470 9.36 2.97 -10.25
C ARG A 470 10.49 2.54 -9.33
N VAL A 471 10.69 1.25 -9.16
CA VAL A 471 11.86 0.69 -8.48
C VAL A 471 12.67 -0.16 -9.42
N SER A 472 13.98 -0.14 -9.23
CA SER A 472 14.91 -1.01 -9.94
C SER A 472 15.71 -1.84 -8.96
N VAL A 473 15.70 -3.16 -9.18
CA VAL A 473 16.39 -4.15 -8.37
C VAL A 473 17.51 -4.77 -9.22
N PRO A 474 18.79 -4.59 -8.84
CA PRO A 474 19.91 -5.21 -9.54
C PRO A 474 20.01 -6.70 -9.16
N VAL A 475 19.82 -7.61 -10.10
CA VAL A 475 19.93 -9.07 -9.88
C VAL A 475 20.88 -9.67 -10.90
N ARG A 476 21.96 -10.30 -10.43
CA ARG A 476 22.92 -11.05 -11.28
C ARG A 476 23.44 -10.27 -12.50
N GLY A 477 23.72 -8.97 -12.31
CA GLY A 477 24.21 -8.08 -13.38
C GLY A 477 23.12 -7.53 -14.31
N SER A 478 21.88 -7.97 -14.18
CA SER A 478 20.72 -7.39 -14.86
C SER A 478 19.96 -6.44 -13.93
N ARG A 479 19.32 -5.42 -14.49
CA ARG A 479 18.48 -4.49 -13.74
C ARG A 479 17.02 -4.76 -14.05
N HIS A 480 16.26 -5.23 -13.06
CA HIS A 480 14.83 -5.44 -13.19
C HIS A 480 14.07 -4.24 -12.67
N THR A 481 13.13 -3.74 -13.46
CA THR A 481 12.35 -2.55 -13.14
C THR A 481 10.91 -2.95 -12.86
N PHE A 482 10.29 -2.31 -11.88
CA PHE A 482 8.89 -2.52 -11.50
C PHE A 482 8.24 -1.16 -11.28
N GLU A 483 7.01 -0.98 -11.76
CA GLU A 483 6.25 0.22 -11.45
C GLU A 483 5.20 -0.07 -10.38
N VAL A 484 5.32 0.60 -9.24
CA VAL A 484 4.39 0.50 -8.12
C VAL A 484 3.30 1.56 -8.24
N ALA A 485 2.06 1.12 -8.19
CA ALA A 485 0.87 1.95 -8.32
C ALA A 485 -0.15 1.62 -7.21
N GLY A 486 -1.28 2.32 -7.22
CA GLY A 486 -2.37 2.12 -6.28
C GLY A 486 -1.96 2.41 -4.84
N SER A 487 -2.57 1.69 -3.90
CA SER A 487 -2.32 1.92 -2.48
C SER A 487 -0.86 1.75 -2.05
N ALA A 488 -0.18 0.73 -2.59
CA ALA A 488 1.25 0.50 -2.36
C ALA A 488 2.09 1.74 -2.67
N SER A 489 1.75 2.46 -3.75
CA SER A 489 2.52 3.63 -4.17
C SER A 489 2.45 4.81 -3.20
N ARG A 490 1.40 4.87 -2.37
CA ARG A 490 1.18 5.98 -1.43
C ARG A 490 1.97 5.83 -0.14
N ALA A 491 2.50 4.63 0.13
CA ALA A 491 3.28 4.32 1.32
C ALA A 491 4.77 4.18 0.95
N LEU A 492 5.45 5.31 0.70
CA LEU A 492 6.82 5.33 0.19
C LEU A 492 7.81 4.58 1.13
N PRO A 493 8.53 3.56 0.63
CA PRO A 493 9.55 2.86 1.41
C PRO A 493 10.65 3.81 1.92
N PRO A 494 10.87 3.94 3.23
CA PRO A 494 11.76 4.95 3.81
C PRO A 494 13.25 4.76 3.46
N ARG A 495 13.65 3.53 3.12
CA ARG A 495 15.02 3.20 2.71
C ARG A 495 15.32 3.59 1.27
N ILE A 496 14.29 3.79 0.45
CA ILE A 496 14.40 4.15 -0.96
C ILE A 496 14.09 5.64 -1.17
N PHE A 497 13.11 6.17 -0.43
CA PHE A 497 12.60 7.53 -0.59
C PHE A 497 12.73 8.32 0.71
N GLY A 498 13.31 9.52 0.60
CA GLY A 498 13.56 10.41 1.73
C GLY A 498 12.39 11.37 2.02
N ALA A 499 12.59 12.25 3.00
CA ALA A 499 11.61 13.28 3.36
C ALA A 499 11.30 14.27 2.23
N ARG A 500 12.24 14.49 1.30
CA ARG A 500 12.02 15.33 0.11
C ARG A 500 11.00 14.70 -0.83
N ASP A 501 11.09 13.39 -1.05
CA ASP A 501 10.23 12.63 -1.95
C ASP A 501 8.80 12.56 -1.40
N ARG A 502 8.65 12.32 -0.09
CA ARG A 502 7.32 12.37 0.58
C ARG A 502 6.64 13.72 0.37
N ARG A 503 7.37 14.82 0.57
CA ARG A 503 6.85 16.17 0.31
C ARG A 503 6.50 16.41 -1.16
N ALA A 504 7.24 15.80 -2.09
CA ALA A 504 6.90 15.87 -3.51
C ALA A 504 5.60 15.11 -3.82
N VAL A 505 5.44 13.91 -3.25
CA VAL A 505 4.18 13.15 -3.33
C VAL A 505 3.02 13.90 -2.72
N GLU A 506 3.17 14.51 -1.54
CA GLU A 506 2.13 15.31 -0.89
C GLU A 506 1.68 16.49 -1.78
N ARG A 507 2.62 17.22 -2.40
CA ARG A 507 2.30 18.33 -3.31
C ARG A 507 1.66 17.87 -4.62
N GLY A 508 2.19 16.80 -5.22
CA GLY A 508 1.69 16.27 -6.49
C GLY A 508 0.45 15.39 -6.35
N SER A 509 0.09 14.99 -5.13
CA SER A 509 -1.13 14.21 -4.88
C SER A 509 -2.31 15.14 -4.63
N ARG A 510 -2.79 15.79 -5.69
CA ARG A 510 -3.99 16.66 -5.65
C ARG A 510 -5.25 15.96 -5.12
N HIS A 511 -5.22 14.63 -5.05
CA HIS A 511 -6.33 13.76 -4.66
C HIS A 511 -6.15 13.05 -3.31
N ALA A 512 -5.06 13.28 -2.55
CA ALA A 512 -4.72 12.49 -1.37
C ALA A 512 -4.80 13.20 -0.01
N ALA A 513 -4.99 14.52 0.05
CA ALA A 513 -5.09 15.22 1.33
C ALA A 513 -6.50 15.07 1.93
N GLY A 514 -6.66 14.08 2.82
CA GLY A 514 -7.61 14.22 3.92
C GLY A 514 -7.03 15.20 4.95
N ALA A 515 -7.87 15.97 5.62
CA ALA A 515 -7.46 17.01 6.57
C ALA A 515 -6.56 16.51 7.73
N ASP A 516 -6.48 15.20 7.97
CA ASP A 516 -5.82 14.62 9.14
C ASP A 516 -4.41 14.03 8.86
N GLY A 517 -3.82 14.28 7.69
CA GLY A 517 -2.48 13.77 7.36
C GLY A 517 -2.36 12.24 7.25
N GLY A 518 -3.47 11.52 7.32
CA GLY A 518 -3.56 10.11 7.02
C GLY A 518 -3.60 9.88 5.50
N VAL A 519 -2.87 8.87 5.01
CA VAL A 519 -2.92 8.48 3.60
C VAL A 519 -4.34 8.03 3.26
N VAL A 520 -5.11 8.89 2.58
CA VAL A 520 -6.43 8.52 2.04
C VAL A 520 -6.19 7.62 0.83
N ALA A 521 -6.13 6.31 1.06
CA ALA A 521 -5.81 5.33 0.04
C ALA A 521 -7.02 4.49 -0.40
N GLY A 522 -8.25 4.99 -0.29
CA GLY A 522 -9.46 4.20 -0.64
C GLY A 522 -9.63 3.91 -2.14
N PHE A 523 -10.57 3.01 -2.45
CA PHE A 523 -10.94 2.53 -3.80
C PHE A 523 -10.88 3.62 -4.89
N VAL A 524 -11.64 4.71 -4.73
CA VAL A 524 -11.73 5.80 -5.72
C VAL A 524 -10.35 6.41 -6.02
N ALA A 525 -9.55 6.66 -4.98
CA ALA A 525 -8.27 7.34 -5.15
C ALA A 525 -7.28 6.44 -5.92
N THR A 526 -7.38 5.13 -5.72
CA THR A 526 -6.62 4.12 -6.48
C THR A 526 -7.14 4.01 -7.92
N ALA A 527 -8.45 4.03 -8.14
CA ALA A 527 -9.06 4.01 -9.48
C ALA A 527 -8.69 5.24 -10.30
N VAL A 528 -8.80 6.45 -9.73
CA VAL A 528 -8.40 7.71 -10.37
C VAL A 528 -6.91 7.66 -10.76
N GLN A 529 -6.03 7.23 -9.85
CA GLN A 529 -4.61 7.12 -10.16
C GLN A 529 -4.34 6.12 -11.30
N ALA A 530 -5.10 5.02 -11.37
CA ALA A 530 -4.98 4.06 -12.47
C ALA A 530 -5.38 4.68 -13.81
N VAL A 531 -6.48 5.44 -13.84
CA VAL A 531 -6.92 6.18 -15.05
C VAL A 531 -5.88 7.23 -15.45
N ASP A 532 -5.44 8.09 -14.53
CA ASP A 532 -4.41 9.12 -14.79
C ASP A 532 -3.14 8.50 -15.37
N ARG A 533 -2.74 7.35 -14.84
CA ARG A 533 -1.58 6.59 -15.33
C ARG A 533 -1.80 6.00 -16.72
N ALA A 534 -2.97 5.44 -17.00
CA ALA A 534 -3.29 4.90 -18.32
C ALA A 534 -3.26 6.00 -19.39
N LEU A 535 -3.86 7.16 -19.09
CA LEU A 535 -3.80 8.36 -19.93
C LEU A 535 -2.34 8.80 -20.15
N HIS A 536 -1.55 8.88 -19.08
CA HIS A 536 -0.13 9.24 -19.18
C HIS A 536 0.68 8.32 -20.10
N ARG A 537 0.44 7.00 -20.05
CA ARG A 537 1.10 6.02 -20.92
C ARG A 537 0.67 6.19 -22.38
N HIS A 538 -0.62 6.33 -22.62
CA HIS A 538 -1.16 6.56 -23.96
C HIS A 538 -0.57 7.85 -24.57
N ASP A 539 -0.43 8.92 -23.79
CA ASP A 539 0.14 10.19 -24.24
C ASP A 539 1.66 10.15 -24.51
N ARG A 540 2.36 9.10 -24.04
CA ARG A 540 3.79 8.85 -24.28
C ARG A 540 4.04 7.84 -25.40
N ALA A 541 3.11 6.94 -25.69
CA ALA A 541 3.26 5.95 -26.75
C ALA A 541 3.63 6.53 -28.14
N PRO A 542 3.12 7.70 -28.57
CA PRO A 542 3.55 8.35 -29.81
C PRO A 542 4.97 8.93 -29.78
N LEU A 543 5.51 9.21 -28.59
CA LEU A 543 6.86 9.78 -28.41
C LEU A 543 7.94 8.70 -28.31
N ASP A 544 7.61 7.53 -27.76
CA ASP A 544 8.54 6.40 -27.62
C ASP A 544 8.65 5.57 -28.92
N ALA A 545 7.66 5.63 -29.83
CA ALA A 545 7.72 4.98 -31.15
C ALA A 545 8.68 5.68 -32.15
N GLY A 546 9.24 6.84 -31.79
CA GLY A 546 10.16 7.62 -32.64
C GLY A 546 11.48 8.02 -31.97
N ALA A 547 11.75 7.58 -30.74
CA ALA A 547 12.99 7.93 -30.04
C ALA A 547 13.99 6.76 -30.12
N PRO A 548 15.16 6.92 -30.76
CA PRO A 548 16.24 5.95 -30.59
C PRO A 548 16.63 5.93 -29.11
N GLU A 549 16.98 4.73 -28.61
CA GLU A 549 17.37 4.49 -27.21
C GLU A 549 18.17 5.67 -26.63
N PRO A 550 17.88 6.13 -25.40
CA PRO A 550 18.74 7.08 -24.74
C PRO A 550 20.10 6.42 -24.57
N ARG A 551 21.06 6.85 -25.41
CA ARG A 551 22.48 6.56 -25.22
C ARG A 551 22.78 6.77 -23.75
N GLN A 552 23.24 5.69 -23.11
CA GLN A 552 23.82 5.70 -21.78
C GLN A 552 24.66 6.98 -21.66
N ALA A 553 24.23 7.89 -20.78
CA ALA A 553 25.13 8.92 -20.29
C ALA A 553 26.21 8.15 -19.51
N ALA A 554 27.27 7.78 -20.22
CA ALA A 554 28.49 7.30 -19.63
C ALA A 554 28.85 8.30 -18.53
N ARG A 555 28.79 7.86 -17.27
CA ARG A 555 29.51 8.55 -16.20
C ARG A 555 30.96 8.56 -16.65
N ALA A 556 31.42 9.70 -17.14
CA ALA A 556 32.82 9.92 -17.42
C ALA A 556 33.60 9.60 -16.13
N PRO A 557 34.60 8.70 -16.16
CA PRO A 557 35.48 8.54 -15.03
C PRO A 557 36.15 9.89 -14.79
N ARG A 558 36.15 10.34 -13.54
CA ARG A 558 36.85 11.55 -13.10
C ARG A 558 38.36 11.29 -13.26
N ALA A 559 38.87 11.49 -14.47
CA ALA A 559 40.29 11.47 -14.76
C ALA A 559 40.88 12.82 -14.34
N ALA A 560 41.91 12.76 -13.51
CA ALA A 560 42.76 13.87 -13.15
C ALA A 560 43.24 14.60 -14.41
N ALA A 561 43.17 15.94 -14.41
CA ALA A 561 43.71 16.76 -15.48
C ALA A 561 45.26 16.76 -15.43
N PRO A 562 45.96 16.46 -16.54
CA PRO A 562 47.39 16.72 -16.66
C PRO A 562 47.69 17.82 -17.70
N GLY A 563 48.19 18.97 -17.20
CA GLY A 563 49.32 19.74 -17.74
C GLY A 563 49.07 20.59 -18.99
N ALA A 564 49.76 21.70 -19.27
CA ALA A 564 50.89 22.46 -18.69
C ALA A 564 50.97 23.80 -19.52
N PRO A 565 51.86 24.81 -19.27
CA PRO A 565 53.28 24.61 -19.00
C PRO A 565 53.98 25.54 -17.98
N GLN A 566 54.96 24.91 -17.34
CA GLN A 566 56.27 25.34 -16.81
C GLN A 566 56.67 26.83 -16.84
N ARG A 567 57.16 27.27 -15.66
CA ARG A 567 58.39 28.06 -15.37
C ARG A 567 58.39 28.25 -13.84
N GLY A 568 59.39 27.94 -13.01
CA GLY A 568 60.73 27.40 -13.09
C GLY A 568 61.31 27.36 -11.65
N ALA A 569 62.46 26.71 -11.49
CA ALA A 569 63.39 26.78 -10.33
C ALA A 569 63.03 26.09 -8.99
N ALA A 570 63.52 24.85 -8.85
CA ALA A 570 64.52 24.34 -7.86
C ALA A 570 64.60 24.84 -6.38
N PRO A 571 65.21 24.02 -5.47
CA PRO A 571 64.70 23.76 -4.11
C PRO A 571 65.60 24.22 -2.94
N ALA A 572 65.07 24.31 -1.71
CA ALA A 572 65.89 24.32 -0.48
C ALA A 572 65.15 23.95 0.84
N ARG A 573 65.57 22.82 1.41
CA ARG A 573 65.87 22.45 2.82
C ARG A 573 65.46 23.34 4.04
N ARG A 574 65.02 22.60 5.10
CA ARG A 574 65.39 22.64 6.56
C ARG A 574 64.62 23.50 7.61
N HIS A 575 63.94 22.79 8.54
CA HIS A 575 63.97 22.86 10.04
C HIS A 575 63.39 24.11 10.80
N PRO A 576 63.21 24.12 12.16
CA PRO A 576 62.00 23.68 12.89
C PRO A 576 61.47 24.65 14.01
N GLY A 577 60.22 24.46 14.47
CA GLY A 577 59.67 24.93 15.78
C GLY A 577 59.51 26.46 15.99
N PRO A 578 58.90 26.97 17.11
CA PRO A 578 58.46 26.28 18.33
C PRO A 578 57.02 26.65 18.83
N ALA A 579 56.75 26.24 20.08
CA ALA A 579 55.50 26.12 20.85
C ALA A 579 54.74 27.39 21.28
N ALA A 580 53.44 27.19 21.60
CA ALA A 580 52.56 27.65 22.72
C ALA A 580 52.79 29.03 23.40
N PRO A 581 51.77 29.76 23.91
CA PRO A 581 50.76 29.32 24.93
C PRO A 581 49.33 29.85 24.61
N GLY A 582 48.21 29.57 25.29
CA GLY A 582 47.91 29.07 26.63
C GLY A 582 47.06 30.10 27.41
N ARG A 583 45.75 29.79 27.60
CA ARG A 583 44.78 30.31 28.62
C ARG A 583 44.20 31.75 28.49
N PRO A 584 43.10 32.10 29.22
CA PRO A 584 42.27 31.32 30.16
C PRO A 584 40.73 31.39 30.00
N ARG A 585 40.05 30.52 30.77
CA ARG A 585 38.64 30.60 31.22
C ARG A 585 38.48 31.68 32.30
N THR A 586 37.32 32.34 32.36
CA THR A 586 36.41 32.44 33.53
C THR A 586 35.19 33.32 33.19
N GLY A 587 34.02 32.93 33.71
CA GLY A 587 32.72 33.56 33.56
C GLY A 587 31.64 32.52 33.78
#